data_AF-A0A2R7NMJ2-F1
#
_entry.id   AF-A0A2R7NMJ2-F1
#
_cell.length_a   1.000
_cell.length_b   1.000
_cell.length_c   1.000
_cell.angle_alpha   90.00
_cell.angle_beta   90.00
_cell.angle_gamma   90.00
#
_symmetry.space_group_name_H-M   'P 1'
#
loop_
_entity.id
_entity.type
_entity.pdbx_description
1 polymer ?
#
loop_
_entity_poly.entity_id
_entity_poly.type
_entity_poly.pdbx_seq_one_letter_code
_entity_poly.pdbx_strand_id
1 'polypeptide(L)'
;MGSKDNASTEQVRHESFGWDGYQPPTVALRLTSLACALLVLILLPVKGCSHMQVELYRQAIPPQFELVEALHHDEIVGFREGCGYAIFRLSEDNLARIRRQGLAYFDAAQLGRDGKPYHQYQPWQATLTDAHDQLFRGQSCAGEPPELLEQAQRAVGKEGAFFTTGHEQDLVVVPELGLLIYSYNG
;
A
#
# COMPACT_ATOMS: atom_id res chain seq x y z
N MET A 1 -13.02 -34.63 -92.91
CA MET A 1 -14.38 -35.14 -92.64
C MET A 1 -14.44 -35.46 -91.15
N GLY A 2 -15.32 -34.83 -90.37
CA GLY A 2 -15.58 -35.21 -88.98
C GLY A 2 -15.10 -34.22 -87.92
N SER A 3 -16.07 -33.43 -87.44
CA SER A 3 -16.08 -32.52 -86.30
C SER A 3 -15.67 -33.16 -84.96
N LYS A 4 -15.14 -32.35 -84.01
CA LYS A 4 -15.76 -32.05 -82.69
C LYS A 4 -14.84 -31.23 -81.79
N ASP A 5 -15.33 -30.05 -81.39
CA ASP A 5 -15.62 -29.57 -80.02
C ASP A 5 -14.58 -29.92 -78.91
N ASN A 6 -14.18 -29.07 -77.96
CA ASN A 6 -14.87 -27.96 -77.31
C ASN A 6 -13.87 -27.17 -76.45
N ALA A 7 -14.24 -25.92 -76.15
CA ALA A 7 -13.56 -25.02 -75.24
C ALA A 7 -13.53 -25.54 -73.79
N SER A 8 -12.50 -25.16 -73.03
CA SER A 8 -12.52 -25.17 -71.56
C SER A 8 -11.85 -23.91 -71.03
N THR A 9 -12.69 -23.12 -70.38
CA THR A 9 -12.41 -21.87 -69.69
C THR A 9 -11.60 -22.17 -68.43
N GLU A 10 -10.44 -21.54 -68.30
CA GLU A 10 -9.57 -21.67 -67.12
C GLU A 10 -10.17 -20.88 -65.95
N GLN A 11 -10.54 -21.59 -64.90
CA GLN A 11 -11.25 -21.07 -63.74
C GLN A 11 -10.24 -20.53 -62.72
N VAL A 12 -10.25 -19.21 -62.50
CA VAL A 12 -9.43 -18.50 -61.51
C VAL A 12 -9.76 -19.01 -60.09
N ARG A 13 -8.78 -19.62 -59.42
CA ARG A 13 -8.88 -20.07 -58.03
C ARG A 13 -8.62 -18.88 -57.09
N HIS A 14 -9.67 -18.38 -56.45
CA HIS A 14 -9.55 -17.52 -55.27
C HIS A 14 -9.07 -18.35 -54.08
N GLU A 15 -7.85 -18.14 -53.62
CA GLU A 15 -7.36 -18.67 -52.34
C GLU A 15 -7.87 -17.76 -51.21
N SER A 16 -8.92 -18.22 -50.52
CA SER A 16 -9.35 -17.66 -49.24
C SER A 16 -8.39 -18.12 -48.15
N PHE A 17 -7.63 -17.19 -47.57
CA PHE A 17 -6.79 -17.40 -46.39
C PHE A 17 -7.69 -17.65 -45.18
N GLY A 18 -7.96 -18.92 -44.89
CA GLY A 18 -8.69 -19.35 -43.71
C GLY A 18 -7.84 -19.18 -42.46
N TRP A 19 -8.33 -18.42 -41.48
CA TRP A 19 -7.84 -18.51 -40.11
C TRP A 19 -8.28 -19.88 -39.60
N ASP A 20 -7.34 -20.83 -39.54
CA ASP A 20 -7.58 -22.16 -39.00
C ASP A 20 -8.18 -22.04 -37.59
N GLY A 21 -9.40 -22.57 -37.46
CA GLY A 21 -10.19 -22.58 -36.23
C GLY A 21 -9.58 -23.50 -35.19
N TYR A 22 -8.61 -22.99 -34.44
CA TYR A 22 -8.15 -23.64 -33.21
C TYR A 22 -9.27 -23.60 -32.17
N GLN A 23 -10.05 -24.68 -32.10
CA GLN A 23 -10.98 -24.97 -31.02
C GLN A 23 -10.18 -25.71 -29.94
N PRO A 24 -9.80 -25.06 -28.83
CA PRO A 24 -9.15 -25.77 -27.74
C PRO A 24 -10.09 -26.88 -27.24
N PRO A 25 -9.56 -28.08 -26.92
CA PRO A 25 -10.38 -29.15 -26.40
C PRO A 25 -11.12 -28.66 -25.14
N THR A 26 -12.40 -29.00 -25.01
CA THR A 26 -13.27 -28.57 -23.89
C THR A 26 -12.64 -28.79 -22.52
N VAL A 27 -11.80 -29.83 -22.38
CA VAL A 27 -10.99 -30.12 -21.19
C VAL A 27 -10.01 -28.98 -20.87
N ALA A 28 -9.33 -28.42 -21.86
CA ALA A 28 -8.41 -27.30 -21.67
C ALA A 28 -9.17 -26.05 -21.18
N LEU A 29 -10.35 -25.78 -21.73
CA LEU A 29 -11.20 -24.65 -21.31
C LEU A 29 -11.70 -24.79 -19.86
N ARG A 30 -12.03 -26.02 -19.44
CA ARG A 30 -12.45 -26.33 -18.06
C ARG A 30 -11.29 -26.20 -17.08
N LEU A 31 -10.09 -26.66 -17.46
CA LEU A 31 -8.88 -26.54 -16.65
C LEU A 31 -8.45 -25.08 -16.47
N THR A 32 -8.49 -24.26 -17.53
CA THR A 32 -8.21 -22.82 -17.42
C THR A 32 -9.25 -22.09 -16.57
N SER A 33 -10.54 -22.43 -16.70
CA SER A 33 -11.59 -21.83 -15.88
C SER A 33 -11.45 -22.19 -14.39
N LEU A 34 -11.12 -23.45 -14.08
CA LEU A 34 -10.81 -23.89 -12.71
C LEU A 34 -9.56 -23.20 -12.17
N ALA A 35 -8.49 -23.09 -12.96
CA ALA A 35 -7.27 -22.38 -12.57
C ALA A 35 -7.53 -20.90 -12.29
N CYS A 36 -8.31 -20.22 -13.15
CA CYS A 36 -8.71 -18.82 -12.94
C CYS A 36 -9.60 -18.66 -11.70
N ALA A 37 -10.58 -19.55 -11.49
CA ALA A 37 -11.44 -19.50 -10.31
C ALA A 37 -10.64 -19.71 -9.01
N LEU A 38 -9.69 -20.64 -9.02
CA LEU A 38 -8.81 -20.91 -7.89
C LEU A 38 -7.86 -19.74 -7.62
N LEU A 39 -7.31 -19.12 -8.68
CA LEU A 39 -6.50 -17.90 -8.57
C LEU A 39 -7.30 -16.76 -7.93
N VAL A 40 -8.53 -16.52 -8.37
CA VAL A 40 -9.40 -15.48 -7.80
C VAL A 40 -9.73 -15.78 -6.34
N LEU A 41 -10.04 -17.04 -6.01
CA LEU A 41 -10.31 -17.48 -4.64
C LEU A 41 -9.11 -17.28 -3.70
N ILE A 42 -7.88 -17.34 -4.20
CA ILE A 42 -6.66 -17.12 -3.40
C ILE A 42 -6.31 -15.62 -3.32
N LEU A 43 -6.40 -14.89 -4.43
CA LEU A 43 -5.98 -13.49 -4.48
C LEU A 43 -6.93 -12.55 -3.74
N LEU A 44 -8.24 -12.83 -3.75
CA LEU A 44 -9.23 -11.97 -3.09
C LEU A 44 -9.04 -11.92 -1.55
N PRO A 45 -8.89 -13.04 -0.83
CA PRO A 45 -8.61 -13.01 0.61
C PRO A 45 -7.28 -12.32 0.92
N VAL A 46 -6.21 -12.62 0.17
CA VAL A 46 -4.88 -12.04 0.42
C VAL A 46 -4.90 -10.51 0.29
N LYS A 47 -5.48 -9.99 -0.81
CA LYS A 47 -5.64 -8.54 -0.97
C LYS A 47 -6.62 -7.95 0.05
N GLY A 48 -7.69 -8.68 0.38
CA GLY A 48 -8.68 -8.25 1.38
C GLY A 48 -8.07 -8.07 2.77
N CYS A 49 -7.26 -9.04 3.22
CA CYS A 49 -6.56 -8.98 4.51
C CYS A 49 -5.61 -7.78 4.57
N SER A 50 -4.75 -7.60 3.56
CA SER A 50 -3.81 -6.47 3.54
C SER A 50 -4.53 -5.13 3.49
N HIS A 51 -5.62 -5.01 2.73
CA HIS A 51 -6.41 -3.78 2.67
C HIS A 51 -7.08 -3.47 4.02
N MET A 52 -7.65 -4.49 4.66
CA MET A 52 -8.28 -4.35 5.97
C MET A 52 -7.27 -3.92 7.03
N GLN A 53 -6.07 -4.50 7.02
CA GLN A 53 -4.98 -4.16 7.94
C GLN A 53 -4.51 -2.71 7.75
N VAL A 54 -4.28 -2.28 6.50
CA VAL A 54 -3.95 -0.88 6.20
C VAL A 54 -5.03 0.08 6.69
N GLU A 55 -6.30 -0.31 6.56
CA GLU A 55 -7.41 0.50 7.06
C GLU A 55 -7.37 0.65 8.59
N LEU A 56 -7.00 -0.40 9.34
CA LEU A 56 -6.82 -0.31 10.79
C LEU A 56 -5.73 0.69 11.17
N TYR A 57 -4.60 0.71 10.47
CA TYR A 57 -3.57 1.73 10.69
C TYR A 57 -4.06 3.14 10.37
N ARG A 58 -4.87 3.32 9.31
CA ARG A 58 -5.46 4.63 8.98
C ARG A 58 -6.38 5.15 10.09
N GLN A 59 -7.04 4.25 10.81
CA GLN A 59 -7.88 4.63 11.96
C GLN A 59 -7.07 5.20 13.12
N ALA A 60 -5.83 4.78 13.32
CA ALA A 60 -4.95 5.33 14.34
C ALA A 60 -4.43 6.75 13.99
N ILE A 61 -4.47 7.14 12.71
CA ILE A 61 -3.91 8.41 12.26
C ILE A 61 -4.91 9.54 12.47
N PRO A 62 -4.49 10.69 13.03
CA PRO A 62 -5.36 11.84 13.23
C PRO A 62 -6.01 12.34 11.92
N PRO A 63 -7.29 12.74 11.93
CA PRO A 63 -8.05 13.01 10.72
C PRO A 63 -7.59 14.24 9.92
N GLN A 64 -6.75 15.10 10.50
CA GLN A 64 -6.17 16.29 9.87
C GLN A 64 -5.16 15.91 8.78
N PHE A 65 -4.61 14.70 8.86
CA PHE A 65 -3.75 14.15 7.83
C PHE A 65 -4.60 13.56 6.70
N GLU A 66 -4.57 14.23 5.56
CA GLU A 66 -4.93 13.64 4.28
C GLU A 66 -3.82 12.68 3.80
N LEU A 67 -4.12 11.38 3.81
CA LEU A 67 -3.17 10.31 3.47
C LEU A 67 -3.40 9.82 2.05
N VAL A 68 -2.36 9.86 1.22
CA VAL A 68 -2.46 9.50 -0.19
C VAL A 68 -2.41 7.98 -0.37
N GLU A 69 -1.38 7.33 0.17
CA GLU A 69 -1.17 5.89 0.01
C GLU A 69 -0.44 5.29 1.21
N ALA A 70 -0.63 3.98 1.43
CA ALA A 70 0.24 3.19 2.29
C ALA A 70 1.38 2.63 1.43
N LEU A 71 2.60 3.03 1.72
CA LEU A 71 3.80 2.67 0.96
C LEU A 71 4.35 1.32 1.41
N HIS A 72 4.30 1.06 2.71
CA HIS A 72 4.81 -0.16 3.31
C HIS A 72 4.13 -0.39 4.66
N HIS A 73 3.95 -1.64 5.05
CA HIS A 73 3.59 -2.03 6.40
C HIS A 73 4.13 -3.43 6.67
N ASP A 74 4.50 -3.66 7.93
CA ASP A 74 4.94 -4.97 8.40
C ASP A 74 4.51 -5.12 9.87
N GLU A 75 4.09 -6.33 10.23
CA GLU A 75 3.61 -6.63 11.57
C GLU A 75 3.79 -8.10 11.94
N ILE A 76 3.90 -8.32 13.25
CA ILE A 76 3.65 -9.62 13.87
C ILE A 76 2.37 -9.48 14.70
N VAL A 77 1.35 -10.26 14.34
CA VAL A 77 0.08 -10.31 15.07
C VAL A 77 0.02 -11.56 15.93
N GLY A 78 -0.04 -11.38 17.24
CA GLY A 78 -0.36 -12.43 18.20
C GLY A 78 -1.84 -12.45 18.57
N PHE A 79 -2.25 -13.42 19.38
CA PHE A 79 -3.63 -13.54 19.86
C PHE A 79 -4.02 -12.45 20.89
N ARG A 80 -3.03 -11.83 21.55
CA ARG A 80 -3.24 -10.84 22.64
C ARG A 80 -2.41 -9.57 22.50
N GLU A 81 -1.29 -9.66 21.82
CA GLU A 81 -0.29 -8.60 21.67
C GLU A 81 0.13 -8.59 20.20
N GLY A 82 0.50 -7.43 19.69
CA GLY A 82 0.95 -7.23 18.33
C GLY A 82 1.99 -6.12 18.28
N CYS A 83 2.79 -6.15 17.24
CA CYS A 83 3.79 -5.14 17.03
C CYS A 83 3.97 -4.94 15.53
N GLY A 84 4.15 -3.70 15.11
CA GLY A 84 4.31 -3.39 13.69
C GLY A 84 4.32 -1.90 13.40
N TYR A 85 4.37 -1.59 12.11
CA TYR A 85 4.33 -0.22 11.64
C TYR A 85 3.76 -0.12 10.23
N ALA A 86 3.34 1.10 9.88
CA ALA A 86 2.92 1.45 8.55
C ALA A 86 3.47 2.81 8.15
N ILE A 87 3.94 2.90 6.90
CA ILE A 87 4.50 4.10 6.30
C ILE A 87 3.51 4.63 5.26
N PHE A 88 3.13 5.89 5.41
CA PHE A 88 2.18 6.56 4.55
C PHE A 88 2.81 7.73 3.82
N ARG A 89 2.36 7.94 2.58
CA ARG A 89 2.64 9.15 1.82
C ARG A 89 1.67 10.26 2.23
N LEU A 90 2.21 11.41 2.62
CA LEU A 90 1.43 12.63 2.86
C LEU A 90 1.07 13.31 1.54
N SER A 91 -0.10 13.95 1.49
CA SER A 91 -0.46 14.80 0.35
C SER A 91 0.44 16.05 0.28
N GLU A 92 0.63 16.59 -0.92
CA GLU A 92 1.38 17.85 -1.11
C GLU A 92 0.75 19.00 -0.30
N ASP A 93 -0.58 19.00 -0.15
CA ASP A 93 -1.30 19.98 0.66
C ASP A 93 -0.96 19.86 2.15
N ASN A 94 -0.86 18.64 2.69
CA ASN A 94 -0.36 18.43 4.05
C ASN A 94 1.06 18.95 4.19
N LEU A 95 1.95 18.60 3.27
CA LEU A 95 3.35 19.02 3.33
C LEU A 95 3.49 20.54 3.27
N ALA A 96 2.72 21.20 2.40
CA ALA A 96 2.68 22.65 2.31
C ALA A 96 2.17 23.29 3.61
N ARG A 97 1.14 22.71 4.25
CA ARG A 97 0.63 23.19 5.54
C ARG A 97 1.65 23.01 6.66
N ILE A 98 2.24 21.82 6.79
CA ILE A 98 3.26 21.50 7.79
C ILE A 98 4.47 22.42 7.64
N ARG A 99 4.98 22.62 6.42
CA ARG A 99 6.15 23.50 6.18
C ARG A 99 5.87 24.96 6.54
N ARG A 100 4.63 25.45 6.34
CA ARG A 100 4.26 26.83 6.69
C ARG A 100 3.98 27.03 8.18
N GLN A 101 3.36 26.05 8.84
CA GLN A 101 2.85 26.19 10.21
C GLN A 101 3.78 25.56 11.25
N GLY A 102 4.70 24.68 10.84
CA GLY A 102 5.56 23.92 11.74
C GLY A 102 4.75 23.14 12.77
N LEU A 103 5.17 23.23 14.03
CA LEU A 103 4.56 22.50 15.14
C LEU A 103 3.08 22.84 15.35
N ALA A 104 2.66 24.07 15.04
CA ALA A 104 1.27 24.52 15.23
C ALA A 104 0.25 23.78 14.34
N TYR A 105 0.70 23.16 13.23
CA TYR A 105 -0.17 22.30 12.43
C TYR A 105 -0.73 21.11 13.24
N PHE A 106 0.04 20.67 14.23
CA PHE A 106 -0.23 19.43 14.96
C PHE A 106 -1.03 19.63 16.25
N ASP A 107 -1.34 20.86 16.65
CA ASP A 107 -2.05 21.16 17.91
C ASP A 107 -3.41 20.44 18.00
N ALA A 108 -4.08 20.25 16.87
CA ALA A 108 -5.35 19.53 16.79
C ALA A 108 -5.21 18.01 16.58
N ALA A 109 -4.00 17.50 16.31
CA ALA A 109 -3.74 16.13 15.86
C ALA A 109 -3.43 15.17 17.02
N GLN A 110 -4.22 15.19 18.09
CA GLN A 110 -3.99 14.39 19.30
C GLN A 110 -4.84 13.13 19.42
N LEU A 111 -5.70 12.85 18.43
CA LEU A 111 -6.61 11.71 18.46
C LEU A 111 -6.73 11.10 17.07
N GLY A 112 -6.61 9.77 17.00
CA GLY A 112 -6.83 9.00 15.79
C GLY A 112 -8.25 9.16 15.22
N ARG A 113 -8.41 8.83 13.94
CA ARG A 113 -9.68 8.96 13.21
C ARG A 113 -10.82 8.12 13.81
N ASP A 114 -10.52 7.02 14.50
CA ASP A 114 -11.54 6.22 15.20
C ASP A 114 -11.99 6.79 16.55
N GLY A 115 -11.34 7.85 17.04
CA GLY A 115 -11.70 8.51 18.28
C GLY A 115 -11.51 7.67 19.54
N LYS A 116 -10.77 6.55 19.47
CA LYS A 116 -10.60 5.66 20.62
C LYS A 116 -9.54 6.19 21.60
N PRO A 117 -9.71 5.97 22.92
CA PRO A 117 -8.70 6.33 23.92
C PRO A 117 -7.33 5.69 23.66
N TYR A 118 -7.30 4.50 23.06
CA TYR A 118 -6.05 3.82 22.68
C TYR A 118 -5.23 4.66 21.69
N HIS A 119 -5.90 5.36 20.76
CA HIS A 119 -5.28 6.24 19.77
C HIS A 119 -5.22 7.70 20.21
N GLN A 120 -5.11 7.95 21.51
CA GLN A 120 -4.86 9.27 22.05
C GLN A 120 -3.35 9.51 22.16
N TYR A 121 -2.92 10.66 21.67
CA TYR A 121 -1.52 11.04 21.58
C TYR A 121 -1.21 12.22 22.50
N GLN A 122 0.04 12.28 22.94
CA GLN A 122 0.60 13.43 23.65
C GLN A 122 0.72 14.66 22.72
N PRO A 123 1.02 15.85 23.25
CA PRO A 123 1.40 16.98 22.43
C PRO A 123 2.58 16.64 21.51
N TRP A 124 2.51 17.14 20.28
CA TRP A 124 3.56 16.92 19.29
C TRP A 124 4.83 17.69 19.65
N GLN A 125 5.96 17.14 19.24
CA GLN A 125 7.29 17.69 19.47
C GLN A 125 8.12 17.64 18.19
N ALA A 126 9.09 18.55 18.06
CA ALA A 126 10.14 18.43 17.07
C ALA A 126 11.17 17.38 17.52
N THR A 127 11.77 16.65 16.58
CA THR A 127 12.67 15.50 16.88
C THR A 127 14.03 15.87 17.46
N LEU A 128 14.34 17.16 17.63
CA LEU A 128 15.59 17.64 18.25
C LEU A 128 15.64 17.45 19.77
N THR A 129 14.64 16.78 20.35
CA THR A 129 14.63 16.41 21.76
C THR A 129 15.24 15.02 21.97
N ASP A 130 15.74 14.75 23.17
CA ASP A 130 16.33 13.46 23.57
C ASP A 130 15.33 12.28 23.52
N ALA A 131 14.08 12.53 23.13
CA ALA A 131 13.00 11.54 23.11
C ALA A 131 12.99 10.66 21.84
N HIS A 132 13.88 10.89 20.87
CA HIS A 132 13.93 10.13 19.62
C HIS A 132 14.29 8.65 19.80
N ASP A 133 14.98 8.29 20.89
CA ASP A 133 15.36 6.90 21.21
C ASP A 133 14.16 5.97 21.45
N GLN A 134 12.95 6.51 21.63
CA GLN A 134 11.73 5.75 21.88
C GLN A 134 10.76 5.72 20.68
N LEU A 135 11.19 6.18 19.50
CA LEU A 135 10.38 6.19 18.28
C LEU A 135 10.50 4.88 17.50
N PHE A 136 9.55 4.64 16.61
CA PHE A 136 9.49 3.44 15.76
C PHE A 136 9.39 2.15 16.58
N ARG A 137 8.59 2.16 17.65
CA ARG A 137 8.48 1.06 18.64
C ARG A 137 8.27 -0.32 18.00
N GLY A 138 7.46 -0.34 16.96
CA GLY A 138 7.06 -1.52 16.22
C GLY A 138 8.08 -2.04 15.20
N GLN A 139 9.18 -1.33 14.96
CA GLN A 139 10.22 -1.85 14.05
C GLN A 139 10.91 -3.10 14.62
N SER A 140 11.05 -3.18 15.93
CA SER A 140 11.79 -4.26 16.62
C SER A 140 11.27 -5.67 16.35
N CYS A 141 10.00 -5.82 15.98
CA CYS A 141 9.39 -7.11 15.67
C CYS A 141 9.24 -7.36 14.18
N ALA A 142 9.38 -6.33 13.35
CA ALA A 142 9.28 -6.47 11.91
C ALA A 142 10.54 -7.12 11.33
N GLY A 143 10.47 -7.52 10.06
CA GLY A 143 11.63 -8.01 9.33
C GLY A 143 12.71 -6.94 9.13
N GLU A 144 13.59 -7.17 8.15
CA GLU A 144 14.57 -6.17 7.75
C GLU A 144 13.87 -4.84 7.41
N PRO A 145 14.28 -3.70 8.02
CA PRO A 145 13.61 -2.44 7.79
C PRO A 145 13.74 -2.03 6.32
N PRO A 146 12.66 -1.58 5.67
CA PRO A 146 12.74 -1.07 4.32
C PRO A 146 13.59 0.19 4.30
N GLU A 147 14.25 0.46 3.17
CA GLU A 147 15.11 1.63 2.99
C GLU A 147 14.41 2.95 3.39
N LEU A 148 13.11 3.07 3.13
CA LEU A 148 12.30 4.22 3.52
C LEU A 148 12.25 4.43 5.04
N LEU A 149 12.13 3.36 5.83
CA LEU A 149 12.15 3.45 7.29
C LEU A 149 13.52 3.91 7.77
N GLU A 150 14.60 3.33 7.25
CA GLU A 150 15.95 3.75 7.62
C GLU A 150 16.24 5.21 7.26
N GLN A 151 15.77 5.67 6.09
CA GLN A 151 15.88 7.07 5.68
C GLN A 151 15.13 7.98 6.66
N ALA A 152 13.93 7.60 7.09
CA ALA A 152 13.16 8.33 8.09
C ALA A 152 13.87 8.38 9.45
N GLN A 153 14.44 7.27 9.92
CA GLN A 153 15.21 7.22 11.16
C GLN A 153 16.43 8.16 11.12
N ARG A 154 17.15 8.18 10.00
CA ARG A 154 18.27 9.13 9.80
C ARG A 154 17.81 10.58 9.73
N ALA A 155 16.59 10.84 9.24
CA ALA A 155 16.02 12.18 9.14
C ALA A 155 15.49 12.70 10.48
N VAL A 156 14.98 11.82 11.35
CA VAL A 156 14.54 12.17 12.71
C VAL A 156 15.70 12.73 13.53
N GLY A 157 16.93 12.23 13.34
CA GLY A 157 18.14 12.79 13.96
C GLY A 157 18.55 14.18 13.45
N LYS A 158 17.77 14.79 12.56
CA LYS A 158 18.00 16.13 11.99
C LYS A 158 16.82 17.05 12.32
N GLU A 159 16.99 18.35 12.11
CA GLU A 159 15.90 19.31 12.26
C GLU A 159 14.79 19.05 11.22
N GLY A 160 13.53 19.31 11.61
CA GLY A 160 12.40 19.39 10.69
C GLY A 160 11.46 18.18 10.69
N ALA A 161 11.77 17.11 11.42
CA ALA A 161 10.82 16.05 11.70
C ALA A 161 10.02 16.32 12.99
N PHE A 162 8.84 15.72 13.08
CA PHE A 162 7.89 15.88 14.18
C PHE A 162 7.43 14.53 14.67
N PHE A 163 7.13 14.42 15.95
CA PHE A 163 6.61 13.17 16.51
C PHE A 163 5.60 13.42 17.62
N THR A 164 4.82 12.38 17.90
CA THR A 164 4.05 12.25 19.13
C THR A 164 4.00 10.77 19.57
N THR A 165 3.70 10.54 20.84
CA THR A 165 3.62 9.22 21.45
C THR A 165 2.27 9.01 22.12
N GLY A 166 1.77 7.78 22.10
CA GLY A 166 0.61 7.30 22.86
C GLY A 166 1.02 6.25 23.89
N HIS A 167 0.07 5.43 24.35
CA HIS A 167 0.32 4.38 25.35
C HIS A 167 1.35 3.34 24.87
N GLU A 168 1.18 2.84 23.64
CA GLU A 168 1.96 1.74 23.05
C GLU A 168 2.34 2.04 21.59
N GLN A 169 2.29 3.31 21.21
CA GLN A 169 2.38 3.72 19.82
C GLN A 169 3.06 5.07 19.68
N ASP A 170 3.57 5.32 18.48
CA ASP A 170 4.14 6.58 18.08
C ASP A 170 3.76 6.94 16.65
N LEU A 171 3.70 8.24 16.41
CA LEU A 171 3.57 8.82 15.08
C LEU A 171 4.79 9.67 14.82
N VAL A 172 5.40 9.48 13.65
CA VAL A 172 6.54 10.26 13.18
C VAL A 172 6.21 10.85 11.82
N VAL A 173 6.42 12.15 11.67
CA VAL A 173 6.23 12.88 10.42
C VAL A 173 7.59 13.42 9.96
N VAL A 174 7.98 13.07 8.74
CA VAL A 174 9.22 13.50 8.10
C VAL A 174 8.87 14.27 6.82
N PRO A 175 8.69 15.62 6.89
CA PRO A 175 8.21 16.42 5.77
C PRO A 175 9.19 16.49 4.58
N GLU A 176 10.48 16.30 4.81
CA GLU A 176 11.49 16.23 3.74
C GLU A 176 11.27 14.99 2.85
N LEU A 177 10.88 13.87 3.45
CA LEU A 177 10.61 12.61 2.75
C LEU A 177 9.14 12.48 2.32
N GLY A 178 8.27 13.36 2.79
CA GLY A 178 6.84 13.30 2.51
C GLY A 178 6.11 12.18 3.28
N LEU A 179 6.64 11.76 4.43
CA LEU A 179 6.21 10.55 5.13
C LEU A 179 5.49 10.85 6.45
N LEU A 180 4.50 10.01 6.76
CA LEU A 180 3.97 9.79 8.09
C LEU A 180 4.10 8.31 8.43
N ILE A 181 4.63 8.01 9.60
CA ILE A 181 4.90 6.64 10.05
C ILE A 181 4.11 6.43 11.34
N TYR A 182 3.27 5.41 11.34
CA TYR A 182 2.59 4.90 12.53
C TYR A 182 3.32 3.65 12.99
N SER A 183 3.62 3.56 14.28
CA SER A 183 4.31 2.42 14.87
C SER A 183 3.70 2.05 16.21
N TYR A 184 3.61 0.77 16.52
CA TYR A 184 3.04 0.28 17.78
C TYR A 184 3.72 -1.01 18.25
N ASN A 185 3.68 -1.24 19.56
CA ASN A 185 4.17 -2.44 20.22
C ASN A 185 3.42 -2.65 21.54
N GLY A 186 2.46 -3.58 21.57
CA GLY A 186 1.53 -3.81 22.68
C GLY A 186 0.60 -5.00 22.48
#